data_AF-A0A920HUZ7-F1
#
_entry.id   AF-A0A920HUZ7-F1
#
_cell.length_a   1.000
_cell.length_b   1.000
_cell.length_c   1.000
_cell.angle_alpha   90.00
_cell.angle_beta   90.00
_cell.angle_gamma   90.00
#
_symmetry.space_group_name_H-M   'P 1'
#
loop_
_entity.id
_entity.type
_entity.pdbx_description
1 polymer ?
#
loop_
_entity_poly.entity_id
_entity_poly.type
_entity_poly.pdbx_seq_one_letter_code
_entity_poly.pdbx_strand_id
1 'polypeptide(L)' 'MSSTNTKINILLEHIILAINEMKGKEIITLDLQKIDTSVCKYFIICTR' A
#
# COMPACT_ATOMS: atom_id res chain seq x y z
N MET A 1 17.11 -12.45 8.37
CA MET A 1 16.28 -11.52 7.57
C MET A 1 14.85 -12.04 7.55
N SER A 2 13.91 -11.18 7.95
CA SER A 2 12.57 -11.53 8.43
C SER A 2 11.51 -11.60 7.33
N SER A 3 10.99 -12.81 7.09
CA SER A 3 10.04 -13.21 6.03
C SER A 3 8.71 -12.42 5.94
N THR A 4 8.44 -11.52 6.88
CA THR A 4 7.21 -10.71 6.96
C THR A 4 7.20 -9.53 5.97
N ASN A 5 8.37 -8.93 5.70
CA ASN A 5 8.46 -7.72 4.89
C ASN A 5 8.18 -8.02 3.39
N THR A 6 8.62 -9.18 2.93
CA THR A 6 8.38 -9.65 1.55
C THR A 6 6.90 -9.81 1.22
N LYS A 7 6.10 -10.39 2.12
CA LYS A 7 4.65 -10.61 1.88
C LYS A 7 3.87 -9.30 1.83
N ILE A 8 4.27 -8.32 2.66
CA ILE A 8 3.67 -6.99 2.70
C ILE A 8 3.95 -6.23 1.40
N ASN A 9 5.18 -6.32 0.89
CA ASN A 9 5.55 -5.71 -0.38
C ASN A 9 4.79 -6.32 -1.56
N ILE A 10 4.65 -7.65 -1.61
CA ILE A 10 3.87 -8.33 -2.65
C ILE A 10 2.41 -7.85 -2.65
N LEU A 11 1.78 -7.70 -1.47
CA LEU A 11 0.41 -7.22 -1.37
C LEU A 11 0.28 -5.77 -1.85
N LEU A 12 1.18 -4.90 -1.41
CA LEU A 12 1.23 -3.49 -1.85
C LEU A 12 1.36 -3.38 -3.37
N GLU A 13 2.30 -4.12 -3.95
CA GLU A 13 2.53 -4.14 -5.41
C GLU A 13 1.27 -4.57 -6.16
N HIS A 14 0.58 -5.63 -5.73
CA HIS A 14 -0.65 -6.08 -6.36
C HIS A 14 -1.77 -5.05 -6.27
N ILE A 15 -1.93 -4.36 -5.13
CA ILE A 15 -2.96 -3.32 -5.00
C ILE A 15 -2.66 -2.15 -5.94
N ILE A 16 -1.40 -1.70 -6.01
CA ILE A 16 -0.99 -0.61 -6.90
C ILE A 16 -1.19 -1.00 -8.38
N LEU A 17 -0.86 -2.24 -8.75
CA LEU A 17 -1.12 -2.78 -10.09
C LEU A 17 -2.63 -2.74 -10.43
N ALA A 18 -3.48 -3.24 -9.54
CA ALA A 18 -4.93 -3.26 -9.75
C ALA A 18 -5.52 -1.84 -9.90
N ILE A 19 -5.02 -0.86 -9.12
CA ILE A 19 -5.44 0.54 -9.24
C ILE A 19 -5.02 1.13 -10.60
N ASN A 20 -3.80 0.84 -11.05
CA ASN A 20 -3.31 1.27 -12.37
C ASN A 20 -4.12 0.66 -13.51
N GLU A 21 -4.44 -0.63 -13.45
CA GLU A 21 -5.28 -1.33 -14.44
C GLU A 21 -6.69 -0.70 -14.54
N MET A 22 -7.20 -0.18 -13.42
CA MET A 22 -8.47 0.54 -13.35
C MET A 22 -8.38 2.02 -13.76
N LYS A 23 -7.23 2.46 -14.31
CA LYS A 23 -6.93 3.85 -14.70
C LYS A 23 -7.01 4.86 -13.54
N GLY A 24 -6.78 4.41 -12.30
CA GLY A 24 -6.62 5.31 -11.16
C GLY A 24 -5.43 6.23 -11.36
N LYS A 25 -5.56 7.50 -10.96
CA LYS A 25 -4.51 8.53 -11.05
C LYS A 25 -4.02 8.90 -9.66
N GLU A 26 -2.89 9.59 -9.61
CA GLU A 26 -2.32 10.15 -8.37
C GLU A 26 -2.27 9.14 -7.22
N ILE A 27 -1.70 7.95 -7.50
CA ILE A 27 -1.56 6.91 -6.48
C ILE A 27 -0.54 7.36 -5.44
N ILE A 28 -0.98 7.55 -4.21
CA ILE A 28 -0.16 7.94 -3.06
C ILE A 28 -0.22 6.82 -2.03
N THR A 29 0.94 6.37 -1.55
CA THR A 29 1.04 5.40 -0.46
C THR A 29 1.57 6.09 0.79
N LEU A 30 0.79 6.05 1.88
CA LEU A 30 1.19 6.54 3.19
C LEU A 30 1.68 5.37 4.04
N ASP A 31 2.88 5.49 4.61
CA ASP A 31 3.41 4.54 5.60
C ASP A 31 2.99 4.99 7.01
N LEU A 32 2.15 4.17 7.65
CA LEU A 32 1.60 4.42 8.97
C LEU A 32 2.23 3.54 10.05
N GLN A 33 3.24 2.73 9.72
CA GLN A 33 3.85 1.78 10.66
C GLN A 33 4.49 2.43 11.89
N LYS A 34 4.78 3.73 11.82
CA LYS A 34 5.34 4.52 12.93
C LYS A 34 4.28 5.09 13.88
N ILE A 35 3.00 4.84 13.62
CA ILE A 35 1.89 5.33 14.43
C ILE A 35 1.32 4.14 15.21
N ASP A 36 1.51 4.13 16.53
CA ASP A 36 1.15 3.01 17.40
C ASP A 36 -0.35 2.69 17.40
N THR A 37 -1.20 3.70 17.22
CA THR A 37 -2.67 3.55 17.17
C THR A 37 -3.20 3.33 15.76
N SER A 38 -2.33 3.08 14.78
CA SER A 38 -2.76 2.86 13.40
C SER A 38 -3.48 1.52 13.24
N VAL A 39 -4.59 1.53 12.50
CA VAL A 39 -5.36 0.31 12.19
C VAL A 39 -4.75 -0.50 11.04
N CYS A 40 -3.81 0.09 10.30
CA CYS A 40 -3.14 -0.52 9.16
C CYS A 40 -1.70 0.00 9.01
N LYS A 41 -0.88 -0.76 8.27
CA LYS A 41 0.52 -0.41 8.02
C LYS A 41 0.68 0.60 6.89
N TYR A 42 -0.11 0.46 5.83
CA TYR A 42 -0.07 1.33 4.67
C TYR A 42 -1.49 1.75 4.31
N PHE A 43 -1.62 2.99 3.85
CA PHE A 43 -2.88 3.54 3.36
C PHE A 43 -2.67 4.07 1.95
N ILE A 44 -3.45 3.56 0.99
CA ILE A 44 -3.30 3.89 -0.43
C ILE A 44 -4.46 4.79 -0.84
N ILE A 45 -4.14 5.92 -1.45
CA ILE A 45 -5.09 6.91 -1.96
C ILE A 45 -4.90 7.01 -3.46
N CYS A 46 -5.98 7.07 -4.22
CA CYS A 46 -5.96 7.37 -5.65
C CYS A 46 -7.18 8.21 -6.04
N THR A 47 -7.04 8.97 -7.11
CA THR A 47 -8.13 9.74 -7.73
C THR A 47 -8.57 9.08 -9.05
N ARG A 48 -9.71 9.50 -9.59
CA ARG A 48 -10.17 9.09 -10.94
C ARG A 48 -9.83 10.17 -11.97
#